data_AF-A0A5N5E216-F1
#
_entry.id   AF-A0A5N5E216-F1
#
_cell.length_a   1.000
_cell.length_b   1.000
_cell.length_c   1.000
_cell.angle_alpha   90.00
_cell.angle_beta   90.00
_cell.angle_gamma   90.00
#
_symmetry.space_group_name_H-M   'P 1'
#
loop_
_entity.id
_entity.type
_entity.pdbx_description
1 polymer ?
#
loop_
_entity_poly.entity_id
_entity_poly.type
_entity_poly.pdbx_seq_one_letter_code
_entity_poly.pdbx_strand_id
1 'polypeptide(L)'
;GDGVGDATYQSHVLFFHDGTYLGTATSKPYSYTHVIDSNKNSVSVQYRWLLDDDAFCCPQGGPNIVNFTWSGSAVVADGQFPPS
;
A
#
# COMPACT_ATOMS: atom_id res chain seq x y z
N GLY A 1 1.89 -15.74 12.39
CA GLY A 1 2.56 -14.74 11.57
C GLY A 1 2.48 -13.39 12.24
N ASP A 2 3.22 -12.43 11.73
CA ASP A 2 3.23 -11.02 12.15
C ASP A 2 2.01 -10.21 11.67
N GLY A 3 1.06 -10.87 10.98
CA GLY A 3 -0.16 -10.23 10.50
C GLY A 3 0.02 -9.29 9.30
N VAL A 4 1.26 -8.93 8.95
CA VAL A 4 1.63 -8.07 7.83
C VAL A 4 1.69 -8.87 6.53
N GLY A 5 2.16 -10.12 6.61
CA GLY A 5 2.34 -11.04 5.47
C GLY A 5 1.47 -12.31 5.48
N ASP A 6 0.62 -12.50 6.49
CA ASP A 6 -0.05 -13.78 6.80
C ASP A 6 -1.59 -13.72 6.71
N ALA A 7 -2.16 -12.59 6.27
CA ALA A 7 -3.59 -12.55 6.02
C ALA A 7 -3.95 -13.29 4.73
N THR A 8 -5.11 -13.93 4.72
CA THR A 8 -5.57 -14.83 3.63
C THR A 8 -5.67 -14.16 2.25
N TYR A 9 -5.65 -12.82 2.20
CA TYR A 9 -5.62 -12.03 0.97
C TYR A 9 -4.58 -10.92 1.07
N GLN A 10 -3.68 -10.84 0.08
CA GLN A 10 -2.67 -9.81 -0.04
C GLN A 10 -2.80 -9.13 -1.40
N SER A 11 -2.48 -7.84 -1.44
CA SER A 11 -2.61 -7.02 -2.65
C SER A 11 -1.28 -6.33 -2.98
N HIS A 12 -1.00 -6.23 -4.27
CA HIS A 12 -0.04 -5.27 -4.80
C HIS A 12 -0.79 -4.09 -5.42
N VAL A 13 -0.30 -2.88 -5.15
CA VAL A 13 -0.68 -1.70 -5.93
C VAL A 13 0.31 -1.56 -7.08
N LEU A 14 -0.20 -1.46 -8.30
CA LEU A 14 0.57 -1.34 -9.53
C LEU A 14 0.42 0.06 -10.10
N PHE A 15 1.51 0.67 -10.53
CA PHE A 15 1.50 1.98 -11.16
C PHE A 15 1.64 1.89 -12.67
N PHE A 16 0.83 2.69 -13.35
CA PHE A 16 0.87 2.88 -14.79
C PHE A 16 0.86 4.38 -15.11
N HIS A 17 1.62 4.79 -16.12
CA HIS A 17 1.53 6.13 -16.69
C HIS A 17 1.57 6.03 -18.22
N ASP A 18 0.63 6.69 -18.89
CA ASP A 18 0.45 6.63 -20.36
C ASP A 18 0.47 5.18 -20.92
N GLY A 19 -0.22 4.26 -20.24
CA GLY A 19 -0.30 2.85 -20.62
C GLY A 19 0.96 2.01 -20.33
N THR A 20 2.01 2.61 -19.79
CA THR A 20 3.26 1.92 -19.45
C THR A 20 3.29 1.55 -17.97
N TYR A 21 3.61 0.29 -17.67
CA TYR A 21 3.82 -0.18 -16.30
C TYR A 21 5.10 0.40 -15.72
N LEU A 22 5.02 0.94 -14.51
CA LEU A 22 6.14 1.62 -13.83
C LEU A 22 6.71 0.83 -12.65
N GLY A 23 5.93 -0.11 -12.08
CA GLY A 23 6.32 -0.85 -10.89
C GLY A 23 5.19 -1.00 -9.88
N THR A 24 5.51 -1.62 -8.74
CA THR A 24 4.60 -1.74 -7.60
C THR A 24 4.89 -0.69 -6.54
N ALA A 25 3.91 -0.39 -5.69
CA ALA A 25 4.09 0.50 -4.54
C ALA A 25 5.13 -0.02 -3.53
N THR A 26 5.22 -1.34 -3.39
CA THR A 26 6.12 -2.04 -2.47
C THR A 26 6.63 -3.32 -3.12
N SER A 27 7.82 -3.79 -2.72
CA SER A 27 8.42 -5.03 -3.25
C SER A 27 7.70 -6.30 -2.80
N LYS A 28 7.12 -6.29 -1.60
CA LYS A 28 6.26 -7.36 -1.05
C LYS A 28 4.80 -6.88 -1.01
N PRO A 29 3.82 -7.78 -1.18
CA PRO A 29 2.41 -7.43 -1.05
C PRO A 29 2.06 -7.18 0.43
N TYR A 30 1.03 -6.37 0.65
CA TYR A 30 0.46 -6.13 1.97
C TYR A 30 -1.02 -6.49 1.97
N SER A 31 -1.49 -7.03 3.09
CA SER A 31 -2.92 -7.18 3.35
C SER A 31 -3.56 -5.83 3.71
N TYR A 32 -4.90 -5.75 3.73
CA TYR A 32 -5.67 -4.56 4.13
C TYR A 32 -5.23 -3.25 3.44
N THR A 33 -4.82 -3.36 2.17
CA THR A 33 -4.35 -2.25 1.35
C THR A 33 -5.49 -1.67 0.52
N HIS A 34 -5.67 -0.36 0.56
CA HIS A 34 -6.74 0.34 -0.17
C HIS A 34 -6.21 1.59 -0.86
N VAL A 35 -6.55 1.78 -2.13
CA VAL A 35 -6.41 3.08 -2.80
C VAL A 35 -7.56 3.97 -2.35
N ILE A 36 -7.25 5.10 -1.73
CA ILE A 36 -8.26 6.01 -1.13
C ILE A 36 -8.44 7.31 -1.91
N ASP A 37 -7.44 7.70 -2.72
CA ASP A 37 -7.54 8.82 -3.64
C ASP A 37 -6.61 8.59 -4.84
N SER A 38 -6.97 9.14 -5.99
CA SER A 38 -6.15 9.10 -7.19
C SER A 38 -6.50 10.23 -8.16
N ASN A 39 -5.47 10.80 -8.77
CA ASN A 39 -5.59 11.69 -9.92
C ASN A 39 -4.53 11.32 -10.97
N LYS A 40 -4.36 12.16 -11.99
CA LYS A 40 -3.43 11.92 -13.10
C LYS A 40 -1.98 11.66 -12.65
N ASN A 41 -1.52 12.35 -11.61
CA ASN A 41 -0.13 12.37 -11.21
C ASN A 41 0.12 11.89 -9.78
N SER A 42 -0.92 11.58 -9.00
CA SER A 42 -0.75 11.01 -7.68
C SER A 42 -1.80 9.97 -7.31
N VAL A 43 -1.41 9.07 -6.42
CA VAL A 43 -2.26 8.05 -5.80
C VAL A 43 -1.98 8.04 -4.30
N SER A 44 -3.03 8.05 -3.48
CA SER A 44 -2.92 7.88 -2.04
C SER A 44 -3.37 6.48 -1.66
N VAL A 45 -2.46 5.71 -1.06
CA VAL A 45 -2.73 4.34 -0.62
C VAL A 45 -2.73 4.29 0.90
N GLN A 46 -3.82 3.77 1.45
CA GLN A 46 -3.96 3.45 2.85
C GLN A 46 -3.51 2.01 3.11
N TYR A 47 -2.63 1.84 4.09
CA TYR A 47 -2.19 0.54 4.58
C TYR A 47 -2.64 0.32 6.03
N ARG A 48 -3.08 -0.90 6.32
CA ARG A 48 -3.36 -1.40 7.67
C ARG A 48 -2.75 -2.79 7.82
N TRP A 49 -2.62 -3.26 9.06
CA TRP A 49 -2.09 -4.58 9.38
C TRP A 49 -2.67 -5.09 10.69
N LEU A 50 -2.59 -6.40 10.90
CA LEU A 50 -2.98 -7.03 12.16
C LEU A 50 -1.85 -6.86 13.17
N LEU A 51 -2.19 -6.60 14.43
CA LEU A 51 -1.33 -6.82 15.58
C LEU A 51 -1.51 -8.26 16.11
N ASP A 52 -0.66 -8.70 17.02
CA ASP A 52 -0.59 -10.10 17.48
C ASP A 52 -1.94 -10.67 17.96
N ASP A 53 -2.78 -9.84 18.59
CA ASP A 53 -4.08 -10.23 19.15
C ASP A 53 -5.29 -9.84 18.27
N ASP A 54 -5.05 -9.32 17.05
CA ASP A 54 -6.13 -8.88 16.17
C ASP A 54 -6.87 -10.05 15.52
N ALA A 55 -8.20 -9.97 15.49
CA ALA A 55 -9.00 -10.80 14.61
C ALA A 55 -8.85 -10.36 13.14
N PHE A 56 -8.83 -11.31 12.19
CA PHE A 56 -8.69 -11.03 10.76
C PHE A 56 -9.71 -10.02 10.19
N CYS A 57 -10.90 -9.86 10.78
CA CYS A 57 -11.88 -8.86 10.33
C CYS A 57 -11.48 -7.42 10.62
N CYS A 58 -10.57 -7.24 11.58
CA CYS A 58 -10.57 -6.08 12.44
C CYS A 58 -9.13 -5.65 12.77
N PRO A 59 -8.29 -5.35 11.76
CA PRO A 59 -6.94 -4.87 12.00
C PRO A 59 -6.96 -3.57 12.81
N GLN A 60 -6.05 -3.43 13.75
CA GLN A 60 -5.84 -2.22 14.54
C GLN A 60 -4.57 -1.46 14.13
N GLY A 61 -3.62 -2.11 13.44
CA GLY A 61 -2.46 -1.44 12.86
C GLY A 61 -2.83 -0.40 11.80
N GLY A 62 -2.11 0.74 11.81
CA GLY A 62 -2.39 1.88 10.94
C GLY A 62 -3.67 2.65 11.34
N PRO A 63 -4.31 3.38 10.40
CA PRO A 63 -3.95 3.49 9.00
C PRO A 63 -2.72 4.39 8.79
N ASN A 64 -1.78 3.89 7.99
CA ASN A 64 -0.77 4.74 7.39
C ASN A 64 -1.19 5.10 5.97
N ILE A 65 -1.05 6.37 5.60
CA ILE A 65 -1.28 6.83 4.24
C ILE A 65 0.08 7.10 3.60
N VAL A 66 0.30 6.51 2.43
CA VAL A 66 1.46 6.80 1.59
C VAL A 66 0.97 7.43 0.30
N ASN A 67 1.48 8.63 0.00
CA ASN A 67 1.22 9.36 -1.22
C ASN A 67 2.29 9.02 -2.25
N PHE A 68 1.87 8.57 -3.41
CA PHE A 68 2.72 8.25 -4.54
C PHE A 68 2.54 9.32 -5.59
N THR A 69 3.61 10.03 -5.97
CA THR A 69 3.56 11.13 -6.93
C THR A 69 4.49 10.86 -8.10
N TRP A 70 3.99 11.05 -9.31
CA TRP A 70 4.79 11.00 -10.54
C TRP A 70 5.64 12.27 -10.66
N SER A 71 6.97 12.12 -10.67
CA SER A 71 7.93 13.23 -10.79
C SER A 71 8.26 13.63 -12.23
N GLY A 72 7.70 12.94 -13.22
CA GLY A 72 8.07 13.06 -14.63
C GLY A 72 8.96 11.93 -15.15
N SER A 73 9.63 11.20 -14.25
CA SER A 73 10.48 10.05 -14.60
C SER A 73 10.30 8.83 -13.70
N ALA A 74 9.81 9.03 -12.47
CA ALA A 74 9.59 7.95 -11.51
C ALA A 74 8.40 8.26 -10.60
N VAL A 75 7.94 7.23 -9.89
CA VAL A 75 7.00 7.39 -8.78
C VAL A 75 7.80 7.60 -7.49
N VAL A 76 7.49 8.67 -6.77
CA VAL A 76 8.08 9.01 -5.47
C VAL A 76 7.04 8.76 -4.39
N ALA A 77 7.42 8.01 -3.36
CA ALA A 77 6.58 7.74 -2.20
C ALA A 77 6.88 8.73 -1.07
N ASP A 78 5.83 9.24 -0.43
CA ASP A 78 5.88 10.04 0.78
C ASP A 78 4.90 9.48 1.81
N GLY A 79 5.39 9.15 3.00
CA GLY A 79 4.63 8.49 4.05
C GLY A 79 5.39 7.35 4.71
N GLN A 80 4.75 6.68 5.65
CA GLN A 80 5.33 5.56 6.39
C GLN A 80 4.66 4.25 5.97
N PHE A 81 5.46 3.27 5.57
CA PHE A 81 4.96 1.93 5.27
C PHE A 81 4.67 1.16 6.55
N PRO A 82 3.87 0.08 6.48
CA PRO A 82 3.76 -0.86 7.59
C PRO A 82 5.12 -1.38 8.04
N PRO A 83 5.28 -1.76 9.31
CA PRO A 83 6.48 -2.44 9.80
C PRO A 83 6.75 -3.73 9.01
N SER A 84 8.02 -4.11 8.93
CA SER A 84 8.53 -5.25 8.16
C SER A 84 8.60 -6.54 8.94
#